data_AF-A0A958G7Q8-F1
#
_entry.id   AF-A0A958G7Q8-F1
#
_cell.length_a   1.000
_cell.length_b   1.000
_cell.length_c   1.000
_cell.angle_alpha   90.00
_cell.angle_beta   90.00
_cell.angle_gamma   90.00
#
_symmetry.space_group_name_H-M   'P 1'
#
loop_
_entity.id
_entity.type
_entity.pdbx_description
1 polymer ?
#
loop_
_entity_poly.entity_id
_entity_poly.type
_entity_poly.pdbx_seq_one_letter_code
_entity_poly.pdbx_strand_id
1 'polypeptide(L)' 'VTRTEYTSFNVAADGRDVRHCKTRTKMVIQRAPFSVHLVKPLDSNFFSLLHSKLNWGKDFRDKKRWSHDS' A
#
# COMPACT_ATOMS: atom_id res chain seq x y z
N VAL A 1 -18.63 11.88 16.86
CA VAL A 1 -17.50 10.94 17.09
C VAL A 1 -18.06 9.53 17.07
N THR A 2 -17.91 8.82 15.97
CA THR A 2 -18.36 7.42 15.82
C THR A 2 -17.56 6.54 16.78
N ARG A 3 -18.26 5.87 17.70
CA ARG A 3 -17.67 5.03 18.75
C ARG A 3 -17.66 3.58 18.29
N THR A 4 -16.48 2.98 18.19
CA THR A 4 -16.34 1.53 18.12
C THR A 4 -16.26 1.00 19.55
N GLU A 5 -17.11 0.04 19.92
CA GLU A 5 -17.19 -0.51 21.29
C GLU A 5 -15.99 -1.41 21.65
N TYR A 6 -15.02 -1.56 20.75
CA TYR A 6 -13.88 -2.44 20.91
C TYR A 6 -12.86 -1.88 21.93
N THR A 7 -12.43 -2.74 22.85
CA THR A 7 -11.54 -2.41 23.97
C THR A 7 -10.06 -2.29 23.57
N SER A 8 -9.72 -2.74 22.36
CA SER A 8 -8.36 -2.73 21.82
C SER A 8 -8.34 -2.67 20.30
N PHE A 9 -7.21 -2.30 19.72
CA PHE A 9 -6.97 -2.31 18.28
C PHE A 9 -5.52 -2.70 17.98
N ASN A 10 -5.31 -3.34 16.84
CA ASN A 10 -3.98 -3.68 16.35
C ASN A 10 -3.47 -2.60 15.41
N VAL A 11 -2.16 -2.35 15.48
CA VAL A 11 -1.43 -1.50 14.56
C VAL A 11 -0.45 -2.39 13.82
N ALA A 12 -0.63 -2.46 12.50
CA ALA A 12 0.30 -3.13 11.60
C ALA A 12 1.06 -2.10 10.76
N ALA A 13 2.36 -2.33 10.53
CA ALA A 13 3.19 -1.58 9.59
C ALA A 13 3.75 -2.56 8.56
N ASP A 14 3.63 -2.20 7.27
CA ASP A 14 4.08 -3.03 6.14
C ASP A 14 3.57 -4.48 6.19
N GLY A 15 2.34 -4.66 6.67
CA GLY A 15 1.69 -5.96 6.78
C GLY A 15 2.15 -6.81 7.97
N ARG A 16 2.96 -6.27 8.87
CA ARG A 16 3.40 -6.92 10.11
C ARG A 16 2.78 -6.26 11.32
N ASP A 17 2.32 -7.07 12.28
CA ASP A 17 1.80 -6.56 13.54
C ASP A 17 2.92 -5.89 14.34
N VAL A 18 2.76 -4.59 14.62
CA VAL A 18 3.72 -3.78 15.36
C VAL A 18 3.31 -3.62 16.81
N ARG A 19 2.01 -3.44 17.06
CA ARG A 19 1.52 -3.15 18.40
C ARG A 19 0.06 -3.49 18.60
N HIS A 20 -0.26 -4.04 19.77
CA HIS A 20 -1.62 -4.11 20.29
C HIS A 20 -1.85 -2.92 21.24
N CYS A 21 -2.86 -2.11 20.97
CA CYS A 21 -3.16 -0.88 21.69
C CYS A 21 -4.52 -0.97 22.37
N LYS A 22 -4.65 -0.43 23.58
CA LYS A 22 -5.95 -0.29 24.24
C LYS A 22 -6.75 0.85 23.62
N THR A 23 -8.07 0.77 23.75
CA THR A 23 -8.95 1.89 23.36
C THR A 23 -8.58 3.16 24.12
N ARG A 24 -8.84 4.34 23.54
CA ARG A 24 -8.41 5.67 24.03
C ARG A 24 -6.89 5.94 24.01
N THR A 25 -6.08 5.09 23.38
CA THR A 25 -4.66 5.40 23.14
C THR A 25 -4.52 6.48 22.07
N LYS A 26 -3.74 7.54 22.34
CA LYS A 26 -3.37 8.54 21.32
C LYS A 26 -2.11 8.08 20.60
N MET A 27 -2.21 7.89 19.29
CA MET A 27 -1.09 7.54 18.42
C MET A 27 -0.69 8.77 17.59
N VAL A 28 0.61 9.01 17.47
CA VAL A 28 1.17 10.08 16.64
C VAL A 28 2.05 9.42 15.58
N ILE A 29 1.71 9.63 14.31
CA ILE A 29 2.51 9.17 13.18
C ILE A 29 3.33 10.37 12.71
N GLN A 30 4.65 10.23 12.73
CA GLN A 30 5.58 11.27 12.33
C GLN A 30 6.66 10.70 11.42
N ARG A 31 7.28 11.58 10.63
CA ARG A 31 8.43 11.21 9.80
C ARG A 31 9.57 10.71 10.71
N ALA A 32 10.15 9.56 10.37
CA ALA A 32 11.32 9.04 11.06
C ALA A 32 12.55 9.95 10.86
N PRO A 33 13.49 10.00 11.82
CA PRO A 33 14.71 10.81 11.71
C PRO A 33 15.73 10.25 10.70
N PHE A 34 15.42 9.12 10.07
CA PHE A 34 16.27 8.45 9.09
C PHE A 34 15.50 8.20 7.79
N SER A 35 16.24 8.02 6.71
CA SER A 35 15.71 7.73 5.38
C SER A 35 16.18 6.35 4.92
N VAL A 36 15.29 5.63 4.22
CA VAL A 36 15.64 4.38 3.55
C VAL A 36 16.36 4.70 2.25
N HIS A 37 17.53 4.09 2.04
CA HIS A 37 18.29 4.21 0.79
C HIS A 37 17.90 3.06 -0.13
N LEU A 38 17.27 3.39 -1.26
CA LEU A 38 16.82 2.42 -2.26
C LEU A 38 17.80 2.41 -3.45
N VAL A 39 18.29 1.24 -3.83
CA VAL A 39 19.05 1.05 -5.07
C VAL A 39 18.07 0.73 -6.19
N LYS A 40 18.18 1.46 -7.30
CA LYS A 40 17.29 1.36 -8.44
C LYS A 40 18.08 1.03 -9.72
N PRO A 41 17.59 0.15 -10.60
CA PRO A 41 18.16 -0.03 -11.93
C PRO A 41 18.16 1.28 -12.71
N LEU A 42 19.16 1.50 -13.57
CA LEU A 42 19.32 2.72 -14.37
C LEU A 42 18.08 2.99 -15.24
N ASP A 43 17.50 1.94 -15.82
CA ASP A 43 16.34 2.04 -16.72
C ASP A 43 14.99 2.06 -15.97
N SER A 44 15.00 2.12 -14.63
CA SER A 44 13.76 2.11 -13.85
C SER A 44 13.14 3.51 -13.73
N ASN A 45 12.01 3.72 -14.41
CA ASN A 45 11.20 4.93 -14.31
C ASN A 45 9.95 4.68 -13.45
N PHE A 46 9.68 5.58 -12.50
CA PHE A 46 8.52 5.52 -11.61
C PHE A 46 7.20 5.41 -12.38
N PHE A 47 7.00 6.24 -13.41
CA PHE A 47 5.75 6.26 -14.16
C PHE A 47 5.59 5.01 -15.00
N SER A 48 6.66 4.51 -15.63
CA SER A 48 6.62 3.24 -16.37
C SER A 48 6.21 2.06 -15.46
N LEU A 49 6.77 2.00 -14.25
CA LEU A 49 6.39 1.00 -13.24
C LEU A 49 4.93 1.15 -12.82
N LEU A 50 4.46 2.38 -12.61
CA LEU A 50 3.09 2.67 -12.20
C LEU A 50 2.07 2.29 -13.30
N HIS A 51 2.34 2.66 -14.55
CA HIS A 51 1.52 2.31 -15.70
C HIS A 51 1.43 0.80 -15.88
N SER A 52 2.56 0.10 -15.81
CA SER A 52 2.60 -1.36 -15.89
C SER A 52 1.84 -2.03 -14.74
N LYS A 53 2.15 -1.65 -13.49
CA LYS A 53 1.61 -2.30 -12.29
C LYS A 53 0.09 -2.11 -12.14
N LEU A 54 -0.42 -0.94 -12.49
CA LEU A 54 -1.84 -0.62 -12.37
C LEU A 54 -2.62 -0.82 -13.68
N ASN A 55 -1.94 -1.24 -14.76
CA ASN A 55 -2.47 -1.21 -16.13
C ASN A 55 -3.08 0.16 -16.49
N TRP A 56 -2.48 1.24 -15.98
CA TRP A 56 -3.07 2.57 -16.07
C TRP A 56 -2.97 3.09 -17.51
N GLY A 57 -4.12 3.44 -18.09
CA GLY A 57 -4.23 3.93 -19.48
C GLY A 57 -4.22 2.81 -20.51
N LYS A 58 -4.25 1.54 -20.08
CA LYS A 58 -4.42 0.41 -20.97
C LYS A 58 -5.85 0.41 -21.50
N ASP A 59 -5.99 0.22 -22.81
CA ASP A 59 -7.30 0.09 -23.44
C ASP A 59 -7.88 -1.31 -23.15
N PHE A 60 -8.91 -1.36 -22.31
CA PHE A 60 -9.60 -2.60 -21.95
C PHE A 60 -10.78 -2.94 -22.87
N ARG A 61 -11.01 -2.14 -23.92
CA ARG A 61 -12.11 -2.37 -24.87
C ARG A 61 -11.84 -3.57 -25.78
N ASP A 62 -10.58 -3.95 -25.95
CA ASP A 62 -10.22 -5.17 -26.66
C ASP A 62 -10.38 -6.39 -25.75
N LYS A 63 -11.56 -7.02 -25.87
CA LYS A 63 -11.96 -8.15 -25.02
C LYS A 63 -11.25 -9.47 -25.34
N LYS A 64 -10.56 -9.56 -26.47
CA LYS A 64 -9.86 -10.77 -26.91
C LYS A 64 -8.53 -11.00 -26.21
N ARG A 65 -8.01 -10.00 -25.49
CA ARG A 65 -6.71 -10.08 -24.82
C ARG A 65 -6.76 -10.68 -23.41
N TRP A 66 -7.96 -10.83 -22.84
CA TRP A 66 -8.19 -11.38 -21.50
C TRP A 66 -9.02 -12.66 -21.48
N SER A 67 -9.47 -13.14 -22.64
CA SER A 67 -9.82 -14.55 -22.78
C SER A 67 -8.55 -15.36 -22.56
N HIS A 68 -8.41 -15.89 -21.35
CA HIS A 68 -7.61 -17.10 -21.14
C HIS A 68 -8.26 -18.16 -22.03
N ASP A 69 -7.64 -18.49 -23.16
CA ASP A 69 -8.05 -19.64 -23.96
C ASP A 69 -8.05 -20.84 -23.01
N SER A 70 -9.25 -21.39 -22.81
CA SER A 70 -9.48 -22.62 -22.06
C SER A 70 -9.32 -23.82 -22.98
#